data_AF-A0A0F0GV98-F1
#
_entry.id   AF-A0A0F0GV98-F1
#
_cell.length_a   1.000
_cell.length_b   1.000
_cell.length_c   1.000
_cell.angle_alpha   90.00
_cell.angle_beta   90.00
_cell.angle_gamma   90.00
#
_symmetry.space_group_name_H-M   'P 1'
#
loop_
_entity.id
_entity.type
_entity.pdbx_description
1 polymer ?
#
loop_
_entity_poly.entity_id
_entity_poly.type
_entity_poly.pdbx_seq_one_letter_code
_entity_poly.pdbx_strand_id
1 'polypeptide(L)'
;MPISRVPLKTPFRETCMSSAADAANASWWERLRGRAKAPTSMSCCWYHRGDWSTVIDTVTRLISGAKVTGLSVDEELRYVVLDAARAEGVTGWTMAALYSLLGDPIVIGENDGEVWSVNGQHRTRAMRDVGVTEVLVADSPRVGTTIGLLHAGEH
;
A
#
# COMPACT_ATOMS: atom_id res chain seq x y z
N MET A 1 -5.03 -10.57 5.57
CA MET A 1 -5.16 -10.02 6.95
C MET A 1 -6.32 -9.05 6.97
N PRO A 2 -7.12 -8.96 8.05
CA PRO A 2 -8.17 -7.94 8.17
C PRO A 2 -7.59 -6.53 8.01
N ILE A 3 -8.16 -5.72 7.12
CA ILE A 3 -7.65 -4.37 6.86
C ILE A 3 -7.75 -3.47 8.09
N SER A 4 -8.69 -3.76 9.01
CA SER A 4 -8.86 -3.08 10.29
C SER A 4 -7.63 -3.17 11.19
N ARG A 5 -6.80 -4.21 11.01
CA ARG A 5 -5.54 -4.39 11.75
C ARG A 5 -4.35 -3.63 11.15
N VAL A 6 -4.49 -3.05 9.96
CA VAL A 6 -3.45 -2.18 9.39
C VAL A 6 -3.50 -0.81 10.07
N PRO A 7 -2.45 -0.34 10.75
CA PRO A 7 -2.48 0.99 11.37
C PRO A 7 -2.64 2.09 10.33
N LEU A 8 -3.53 3.05 10.59
CA LEU A 8 -3.53 4.32 9.87
C LEU A 8 -2.71 5.31 10.68
N LYS A 9 -1.78 6.02 10.02
CA LYS A 9 -1.12 7.16 10.68
C LYS A 9 -2.14 8.24 10.98
N THR A 10 -2.06 8.78 12.20
CA THR A 10 -2.82 9.94 12.66
C THR A 10 -1.85 11.03 13.13
N PRO A 11 -1.86 12.23 12.54
CA PRO A 11 -2.67 12.61 11.39
C PRO A 11 -2.27 11.84 10.12
N PHE A 12 -3.23 11.67 9.21
CA PHE A 12 -2.95 11.12 7.89
C PHE A 12 -1.96 12.05 7.18
N ARG A 13 -0.93 11.49 6.54
CA ARG A 13 0.08 12.27 5.83
C ARG A 13 -0.47 12.78 4.50
N GLU A 14 -1.30 13.82 4.57
CA GLU A 14 -1.81 14.53 3.39
C GLU A 14 -0.70 15.29 2.66
N THR A 15 0.41 15.60 3.31
CA THR A 15 1.55 16.33 2.70
C THR A 15 2.27 15.55 1.60
N CYS A 16 2.13 14.21 1.56
CA CYS A 16 2.55 13.41 0.41
C CYS A 16 1.70 13.68 -0.85
N MET A 17 0.54 14.36 -0.69
CA MET A 17 -0.37 14.79 -1.75
C MET A 17 0.00 16.15 -2.34
N SER A 18 0.82 16.97 -1.67
CA SER A 18 1.29 18.25 -2.19
C SER A 18 2.49 18.11 -3.14
N SER A 19 2.34 17.31 -4.21
CA SER A 19 3.33 17.23 -5.28
C SER A 19 2.72 17.47 -6.68
N ALA A 20 3.35 18.43 -7.37
CA ALA A 20 3.22 18.83 -8.78
C ALA A 20 1.86 19.33 -9.33
N ALA A 21 0.74 18.66 -9.08
CA ALA A 21 -0.52 18.99 -9.76
C ALA A 21 -1.20 20.25 -9.23
N ASP A 22 -1.24 20.42 -7.90
CA ASP A 22 -1.80 21.62 -7.27
C ASP A 22 -0.86 22.83 -7.37
N ALA A 23 0.44 22.59 -7.54
CA ALA A 23 1.41 23.67 -7.64
C ALA A 23 1.44 24.36 -9.01
N ALA A 24 1.04 23.65 -10.07
CA ALA A 24 1.02 24.17 -11.44
C ALA A 24 -0.25 24.97 -11.77
N ASN A 25 -1.38 24.69 -11.10
CA ASN A 25 -2.70 25.26 -11.43
C ASN A 25 -3.31 26.15 -10.34
N ALA A 26 -2.74 26.22 -9.13
CA ALA A 26 -3.23 27.14 -8.10
C ALA A 26 -2.79 28.57 -8.40
N SER A 27 -3.75 29.49 -8.53
CA SER A 27 -3.44 30.91 -8.65
C SER A 27 -2.73 31.42 -7.38
N TRP A 28 -1.84 32.39 -7.54
CA TRP A 28 -1.05 32.94 -6.44
C TRP A 28 -1.92 33.46 -5.27
N TRP A 29 -3.16 33.88 -5.55
CA TRP A 29 -4.10 34.38 -4.55
C TRP A 29 -4.83 33.27 -3.76
N GLU A 30 -4.97 32.05 -4.31
CA GLU A 30 -5.54 30.89 -3.60
C GLU A 30 -4.55 30.34 -2.56
N ARG A 31 -3.26 30.37 -2.91
CA ARG A 31 -2.15 30.04 -2.00
C ARG A 31 -2.11 30.95 -0.78
N LEU A 32 -2.32 32.25 -0.98
CA LEU A 32 -2.34 33.26 0.10
C LEU A 32 -3.55 33.13 1.03
N ARG A 33 -4.66 32.53 0.58
CA ARG A 33 -5.90 32.40 1.38
C ARG A 33 -6.04 31.07 2.12
N GLY A 34 -5.06 30.16 2.04
CA GLY A 34 -5.11 28.85 2.70
C GLY A 34 -6.35 28.03 2.33
N ARG A 35 -6.96 28.31 1.16
CA ARG A 35 -8.32 27.90 0.81
C ARG A 35 -8.37 26.76 -0.20
N ALA A 36 -7.26 26.05 -0.40
CA ALA A 36 -7.24 24.80 -1.14
C ALA A 36 -8.21 23.85 -0.43
N LYS A 37 -9.36 23.62 -1.05
CA LYS A 37 -10.41 22.74 -0.53
C LYS A 37 -9.77 21.36 -0.36
N ALA A 38 -9.68 20.87 0.87
CA ALA A 38 -9.19 19.53 1.14
C ALA A 38 -9.95 18.56 0.22
N PRO A 39 -9.25 17.74 -0.60
CA PRO A 39 -9.92 16.85 -1.52
C PRO A 39 -10.86 15.95 -0.72
N THR A 40 -12.15 15.96 -1.10
CA THR A 40 -13.13 15.03 -0.54
C THR A 40 -12.60 13.61 -0.70
N SER A 41 -12.80 12.74 0.29
CA SER A 41 -12.21 11.40 0.38
C SER A 41 -12.33 10.53 -0.88
N MET A 42 -13.22 10.83 -1.82
CA MET A 42 -13.34 10.14 -3.12
C MET A 42 -12.35 10.62 -4.20
N SER A 43 -11.52 11.64 -3.96
CA SER A 43 -10.67 12.25 -5.00
C SER A 43 -9.21 12.51 -4.59
N CYS A 44 -8.74 11.97 -3.46
CA CYS A 44 -7.46 12.40 -2.88
C CYS A 44 -6.19 11.77 -3.49
N CYS A 45 -6.26 10.63 -4.18
CA CYS A 45 -5.10 10.06 -4.88
C CYS A 45 -5.50 9.08 -6.01
N TRP A 46 -4.53 8.68 -6.86
CA TRP A 46 -4.75 7.69 -7.94
C TRP A 46 -5.36 6.38 -7.44
N TYR A 47 -5.05 5.99 -6.19
CA TYR A 47 -5.58 4.77 -5.57
C TYR A 47 -7.09 4.83 -5.29
N HIS A 48 -7.74 5.99 -5.21
CA HIS A 48 -9.20 6.09 -5.03
C HIS A 48 -9.99 5.94 -6.34
N ARG A 49 -9.31 5.80 -7.49
CA ARG A 49 -9.96 5.84 -8.81
C ARG A 49 -10.50 4.49 -9.29
N GLY A 50 -10.33 3.42 -8.54
CA GLY A 50 -10.74 2.10 -9.02
C GLY A 50 -11.15 1.12 -7.92
N ASP A 51 -11.58 -0.05 -8.39
CA ASP A 51 -12.17 -1.09 -7.56
C ASP A 51 -11.09 -1.98 -6.94
N TRP A 52 -10.76 -1.67 -5.69
CA TRP A 52 -9.83 -2.48 -4.91
C TRP A 52 -10.38 -3.85 -4.53
N SER A 53 -11.70 -4.04 -4.47
CA SER A 53 -12.27 -5.36 -4.15
C SER A 53 -11.91 -6.34 -5.26
N THR A 54 -12.12 -5.94 -6.52
CA THR A 54 -11.69 -6.72 -7.69
C THR A 54 -10.18 -7.00 -7.69
N VAL A 55 -9.35 -6.02 -7.32
CA VAL A 55 -7.89 -6.21 -7.23
C VAL A 55 -7.55 -7.27 -6.18
N ILE A 56 -8.12 -7.17 -4.97
CA ILE A 56 -7.86 -8.08 -3.85
C ILE A 56 -8.35 -9.51 -4.14
N ASP A 57 -9.54 -9.65 -4.74
CA ASP A 57 -10.07 -10.96 -5.13
C ASP A 57 -9.18 -11.60 -6.21
N THR A 58 -8.77 -10.82 -7.21
CA THR A 58 -7.90 -11.30 -8.30
C THR A 58 -6.56 -11.80 -7.75
N VAL A 59 -5.85 -10.98 -6.97
CA VAL A 59 -4.53 -11.34 -6.44
C VAL A 59 -4.61 -12.52 -5.47
N THR A 60 -5.65 -12.60 -4.63
CA THR A 60 -5.83 -13.70 -3.67
C THR A 60 -6.06 -15.02 -4.40
N ARG A 61 -6.94 -15.03 -5.41
CA ARG A 61 -7.21 -16.22 -6.23
C ARG A 61 -5.95 -16.69 -6.96
N LEU A 62 -5.21 -15.77 -7.57
CA LEU A 62 -4.01 -16.10 -8.34
C LEU A 62 -2.86 -16.59 -7.45
N ILE A 63 -2.65 -15.98 -6.27
CA ILE A 63 -1.67 -16.48 -5.29
C ILE A 63 -2.05 -17.88 -4.81
N SER A 64 -3.32 -18.13 -4.50
CA SER A 64 -3.79 -19.46 -4.11
C SER A 64 -3.54 -20.49 -5.21
N GLY A 65 -3.80 -20.14 -6.47
CA GLY A 65 -3.49 -20.99 -7.62
C GLY A 65 -1.98 -21.29 -7.75
N ALA A 66 -1.14 -20.26 -7.65
CA ALA A 66 0.32 -20.41 -7.75
C ALA A 66 0.90 -21.27 -6.62
N LYS A 67 0.39 -21.13 -5.39
CA LYS A 67 0.80 -21.95 -4.24
C LYS A 67 0.48 -23.43 -4.43
N VAL A 68 -0.65 -23.76 -5.05
CA VAL A 68 -1.00 -25.15 -5.40
C VAL A 68 0.02 -25.75 -6.38
N THR A 69 0.62 -24.93 -7.24
CA THR A 69 1.67 -25.36 -8.18
C THR A 69 3.08 -25.44 -7.58
N GLY A 70 3.24 -25.20 -6.27
CA GLY A 70 4.51 -25.38 -5.55
C GLY A 70 5.50 -24.22 -5.68
N LEU A 71 5.07 -23.06 -6.17
CA LEU A 71 5.91 -21.87 -6.24
C LEU A 71 5.99 -21.17 -4.87
N SER A 72 7.21 -21.06 -4.32
CA SER A 72 7.45 -20.54 -2.97
C SER A 72 8.43 -19.38 -2.88
N VAL A 73 8.97 -18.87 -3.99
CA VAL A 73 9.91 -17.73 -3.98
C VAL A 73 9.12 -16.44 -4.23
N ASP A 74 9.11 -15.53 -3.26
CA ASP A 74 8.31 -14.29 -3.27
C ASP A 74 8.52 -13.43 -4.51
N GLU A 75 9.76 -13.38 -5.02
CA GLU A 75 10.09 -12.58 -6.20
C GLU A 75 9.64 -13.24 -7.51
N GLU A 76 9.51 -14.57 -7.57
CA GLU A 76 8.91 -15.27 -8.70
C GLU A 76 7.38 -15.20 -8.63
N LEU A 77 6.81 -15.26 -7.41
CA LEU A 77 5.37 -15.21 -7.18
C LEU A 77 4.76 -13.92 -7.74
N ARG A 78 5.44 -12.77 -7.59
CA ARG A 78 4.95 -11.50 -8.17
C ARG A 78 4.77 -11.60 -9.69
N TYR A 79 5.76 -12.16 -10.39
CA TYR A 79 5.76 -12.22 -11.85
C TYR A 79 4.73 -13.23 -12.35
N VAL A 80 4.67 -14.39 -11.71
CA VAL A 80 3.67 -15.43 -12.02
C VAL A 80 2.25 -14.90 -11.86
N VAL A 81 1.97 -14.18 -10.77
CA VAL A 81 0.64 -13.60 -10.54
C VAL A 81 0.32 -12.52 -11.59
N LEU A 82 1.27 -11.65 -11.92
CA LEU A 82 1.06 -10.60 -12.93
C LEU A 82 0.86 -11.18 -14.34
N ASP A 83 1.61 -12.21 -14.71
CA ASP A 83 1.47 -12.87 -16.00
C ASP A 83 0.17 -13.66 -16.09
N ALA A 84 -0.24 -14.34 -15.01
CA ALA A 84 -1.55 -14.98 -14.94
C ALA A 84 -2.70 -13.96 -15.04
N ALA A 85 -2.61 -12.81 -14.36
CA ALA A 85 -3.60 -11.76 -14.47
C ALA A 85 -3.73 -11.23 -15.91
N ARG A 86 -2.59 -11.02 -16.60
CA ARG A 86 -2.59 -10.64 -18.03
C ARG A 86 -3.21 -11.71 -18.92
N ALA A 87 -2.90 -12.98 -18.69
CA ALA A 87 -3.46 -14.09 -19.44
C ALA A 87 -5.00 -14.17 -19.28
N GLU A 88 -5.53 -13.74 -18.13
CA GLU A 88 -6.96 -13.61 -17.86
C GLU A 88 -7.59 -12.31 -18.40
N GLY A 89 -6.81 -11.46 -19.08
CA GLY A 89 -7.29 -10.21 -19.67
C GLY A 89 -7.42 -9.05 -18.68
N VAL A 90 -6.82 -9.13 -17.49
CA VAL A 90 -6.76 -8.00 -16.56
C VAL A 90 -5.94 -6.88 -17.16
N THR A 91 -6.53 -5.69 -17.30
CA THR A 91 -5.94 -4.53 -17.96
C THR A 91 -6.24 -3.23 -17.23
N GLY A 92 -5.73 -2.10 -17.74
CA GLY A 92 -6.07 -0.76 -17.28
C GLY A 92 -5.68 -0.50 -15.81
N TRP A 93 -6.57 0.17 -15.08
CA TRP A 93 -6.33 0.56 -13.70
C TRP A 93 -6.13 -0.66 -12.79
N THR A 94 -6.91 -1.73 -12.96
CA THR A 94 -6.80 -2.95 -12.14
C THR A 94 -5.43 -3.59 -12.29
N MET A 95 -4.90 -3.67 -13.51
CA MET A 95 -3.56 -4.20 -13.74
C MET A 95 -2.48 -3.32 -13.10
N ALA A 96 -2.58 -1.99 -13.25
CA ALA A 96 -1.67 -1.05 -12.61
C ALA A 96 -1.74 -1.13 -11.07
N ALA A 97 -2.93 -1.38 -10.51
CA ALA A 97 -3.13 -1.53 -9.07
C ALA A 97 -2.51 -2.84 -8.56
N LEU A 98 -2.60 -3.93 -9.32
CA LEU A 98 -1.88 -5.18 -9.05
C LEU A 98 -0.36 -4.97 -9.06
N TYR A 99 0.17 -4.25 -10.06
CA TYR A 99 1.59 -3.87 -10.11
C TYR A 99 2.02 -3.12 -8.86
N SER A 100 1.26 -2.10 -8.47
CA SER A 100 1.55 -1.32 -7.27
C SER A 100 1.48 -2.18 -6.01
N LEU A 101 0.48 -3.07 -5.89
CA LEU A 101 0.31 -3.93 -4.72
C LEU A 101 1.41 -4.99 -4.58
N LEU A 102 1.88 -5.58 -5.68
CA LEU A 102 2.87 -6.65 -5.67
C LEU A 102 4.31 -6.13 -5.72
N GLY A 103 4.56 -5.01 -6.42
CA GLY A 103 5.89 -4.41 -6.54
C GLY A 103 6.28 -3.56 -5.33
N ASP A 104 5.30 -2.91 -4.70
CA ASP A 104 5.50 -2.11 -3.50
C ASP A 104 4.40 -2.49 -2.49
N PRO A 105 4.51 -3.59 -1.75
CA PRO A 105 3.42 -4.10 -0.93
C PRO A 105 3.03 -3.19 0.24
N ILE A 106 1.89 -3.46 0.87
CA ILE A 106 1.57 -2.87 2.17
C ILE A 106 2.49 -3.54 3.18
N VAL A 107 3.20 -2.71 3.94
CA VAL A 107 4.22 -3.16 4.87
C VAL A 107 3.88 -2.65 6.27
N ILE A 108 3.91 -3.57 7.22
CA ILE A 108 3.65 -3.31 8.63
C ILE A 108 4.92 -3.60 9.41
N GLY A 109 5.28 -2.70 10.30
CA GLY A 109 6.33 -2.90 11.30
C GLY A 109 5.68 -3.16 12.66
N GLU A 110 6.35 -3.97 13.47
CA GLU A 110 5.98 -4.26 14.85
C GLU A 110 7.24 -4.23 15.72
N ASN A 111 7.16 -3.51 16.84
CA ASN A 111 8.20 -3.51 17.88
C ASN A 111 7.54 -3.29 19.24
N ASP A 112 7.89 -4.11 20.22
CA ASP A 112 7.37 -4.03 21.61
C ASP A 112 5.83 -3.91 21.71
N GLY A 113 5.11 -4.58 20.81
CA GLY A 113 3.65 -4.55 20.74
C GLY A 113 3.06 -3.30 20.08
N GLU A 114 3.88 -2.32 19.70
CA GLU A 114 3.48 -1.21 18.85
C GLU A 114 3.50 -1.64 17.38
N VAL A 115 2.40 -1.40 16.67
CA VAL A 115 2.26 -1.73 15.25
C VAL A 115 2.13 -0.43 14.45
N TRP A 116 2.92 -0.26 13.40
CA TRP A 116 2.85 0.90 12.51
C TRP A 116 2.88 0.52 11.03
N SER A 117 2.29 1.36 10.19
CA SER A 117 2.44 1.24 8.74
C SER A 117 3.80 1.78 8.30
N VAL A 118 4.62 0.92 7.72
CA VAL A 118 5.89 1.26 7.06
C VAL A 118 5.61 1.78 5.65
N ASN A 119 4.74 1.09 4.91
CA ASN A 119 4.34 1.48 3.56
C ASN A 119 2.86 1.18 3.26
N GLY A 120 2.34 1.81 2.19
CA GLY A 120 1.01 1.51 1.66
C GLY A 120 -0.14 2.27 2.32
N GLN A 121 0.15 3.38 3.01
CA GLN A 121 -0.85 4.17 3.73
C GLN A 121 -1.98 4.68 2.82
N HIS A 122 -1.65 5.19 1.63
CA HIS A 122 -2.66 5.67 0.68
C HIS A 122 -3.54 4.53 0.14
N ARG A 123 -2.95 3.37 -0.17
CA ARG A 123 -3.70 2.18 -0.62
C ARG A 123 -4.62 1.67 0.48
N THR A 124 -4.09 1.54 1.70
CA THR A 124 -4.87 1.11 2.87
C THR A 124 -6.06 2.05 3.10
N ARG A 125 -5.84 3.36 2.98
CA ARG A 125 -6.93 4.34 3.10
C ARG A 125 -7.97 4.17 1.99
N ALA A 126 -7.55 4.10 0.73
CA ALA A 126 -8.44 3.92 -0.42
C ALA A 126 -9.28 2.65 -0.30
N MET A 127 -8.65 1.53 0.05
CA MET A 127 -9.31 0.25 0.29
C MET A 127 -10.36 0.34 1.41
N ARG A 128 -10.04 0.99 2.53
CA ARG A 128 -10.99 1.20 3.63
C ARG A 128 -12.17 2.06 3.23
N ASP A 129 -11.93 3.15 2.50
CA ASP A 129 -12.99 4.08 2.08
C ASP A 129 -13.99 3.41 1.14
N VAL A 130 -13.59 2.38 0.38
CA VAL A 130 -14.47 1.59 -0.49
C VAL A 130 -14.94 0.26 0.14
N GLY A 131 -14.66 0.03 1.43
CA GLY A 131 -15.21 -1.09 2.19
C GLY A 131 -14.51 -2.44 2.01
N VAL A 132 -13.28 -2.48 1.49
CA VAL A 132 -12.46 -3.70 1.47
C VAL A 132 -12.27 -4.18 2.91
N THR A 133 -12.43 -5.48 3.17
CA THR A 133 -12.35 -6.07 4.51
C THR A 133 -11.01 -6.75 4.79
N GLU A 134 -10.35 -7.26 3.75
CA GLU A 134 -9.09 -7.98 3.82
C GLU A 134 -8.06 -7.44 2.85
N VAL A 135 -6.78 -7.57 3.21
CA VAL A 135 -5.69 -7.08 2.39
C VAL A 135 -4.46 -7.99 2.48
N LEU A 136 -3.68 -7.98 1.40
CA LEU A 136 -2.34 -8.54 1.35
C LEU A 136 -1.33 -7.58 1.96
N VAL A 137 -0.47 -8.11 2.82
CA VAL A 137 0.68 -7.41 3.39
C VAL A 137 1.93 -8.25 3.12
N ALA A 138 3.07 -7.59 2.92
CA ALA A 138 4.34 -8.30 2.86
C ALA A 138 4.70 -8.89 4.22
N ASP A 139 5.37 -10.03 4.20
CA ASP A 139 5.90 -10.66 5.40
C ASP A 139 7.17 -9.93 5.84
N SER A 140 6.97 -8.77 6.50
CA SER A 140 7.95 -7.94 7.22
C SER A 140 9.01 -7.18 6.40
N PRO A 141 9.45 -6.02 6.93
CA PRO A 141 10.81 -5.90 7.40
C PRO A 141 10.71 -5.81 8.92
N ARG A 142 11.32 -6.77 9.61
CA ARG A 142 11.55 -6.67 11.04
C ARG A 142 12.62 -5.59 11.25
N VAL A 143 12.22 -4.32 11.17
CA VAL A 143 13.08 -3.21 11.58
C VAL A 143 13.04 -3.20 13.10
N GLY A 144 14.01 -3.88 13.69
CA GLY A 144 14.06 -4.18 15.12
C GLY A 144 15.21 -5.10 15.52
N THR A 145 15.84 -5.82 14.58
CA THR A 145 17.22 -6.29 14.83
C THR A 145 18.14 -5.08 14.73
N THR A 146 18.15 -4.25 15.78
CA THR A 146 19.37 -3.58 16.18
C THR A 146 20.38 -4.72 16.32
N ILE A 147 21.31 -4.87 15.38
CA ILE A 147 22.61 -5.42 15.73
C ILE A 147 23.13 -4.41 16.73
N GLY A 148 22.78 -4.63 18.00
CA GLY A 148 23.34 -3.88 19.11
C GLY A 148 24.83 -4.01 18.93
N LEU A 149 25.50 -2.87 18.79
CA LEU A 149 26.89 -2.76 19.20
C LEU A 149 26.95 -3.37 20.60
N LEU A 150 27.48 -4.59 20.71
CA LEU A 150 28.07 -5.06 21.93
C LEU A 150 29.28 -4.14 22.15
N HIS A 151 29.08 -3.09 22.94
CA HIS A 151 30.19 -2.42 23.61
C HIS A 151 29.94 -2.37 25.11
N ALA A 152 31.05 -2.65 25.80
CA ALA A 152 31.32 -2.65 27.24
C ALA A 152 30.87 -3.92 27.99
N GLY A 153 31.74 -4.64 28.71
CA GLY A 153 33.15 -4.40 29.01
C GLY A 153 33.69 -5.49 29.94
N GLU A 154 35.02 -5.55 29.98
CA GLU A 154 35.91 -5.86 31.10
C GLU A 154 35.44 -6.83 32.20
N HIS A 155 36.14 -7.97 32.28
CA HIS A 155 36.74 -8.49 33.53
C HIS A 155 38.11 -9.09 33.23
#